data_AF-A0AAU6BUZ8-F1
#
_entry.id   AF-A0AAU6BUZ8-F1
#
_cell.length_a   1.000
_cell.length_b   1.000
_cell.length_c   1.000
_cell.angle_alpha   90.00
_cell.angle_beta   90.00
_cell.angle_gamma   90.00
#
_symmetry.space_group_name_H-M   'P 1'
#
loop_
_entity.id
_entity.type
_entity.pdbx_description
1 polymer ?
#
loop_
_entity_poly.entity_id
_entity_poly.type
_entity_poly.pdbx_seq_one_letter_code
_entity_poly.pdbx_strand_id
1 'polypeptide(L)'
;MRRLVELSYLDVELARSCNDDALRERRFGAALSAVLRRRLAEIDAAAHLAALACLPAARLRPCPDGRGLLLVSLGPYADLHLRPRADPPPRLTDGRLDYAGVRAVIVTDVQPEPAAFSSRPAPLHARREAP
;
A
#
# COMPACT_ATOMS: atom_id res chain seq x y z
N MET A 1 4.15 -22.81 -4.39
CA MET A 1 4.40 -21.55 -5.13
C MET A 1 5.63 -20.90 -4.53
N ARG A 2 6.66 -20.58 -5.34
CA ARG A 2 7.88 -19.93 -4.83
C ARG A 2 7.59 -18.45 -4.59
N ARG A 3 7.70 -18.01 -3.33
CA ARG A 3 7.78 -16.59 -2.98
C ARG A 3 9.04 -16.03 -3.63
N LEU A 4 8.88 -15.01 -4.46
CA LEU A 4 9.98 -14.36 -5.19
C LEU A 4 10.23 -12.94 -4.69
N VAL A 5 9.30 -12.39 -3.89
CA VAL A 5 9.44 -11.10 -3.22
C VAL A 5 9.58 -11.31 -1.71
N GLU A 6 10.75 -10.94 -1.17
CA GLU A 6 11.00 -10.86 0.26
C GLU A 6 10.36 -9.59 0.83
N LEU A 7 9.53 -9.72 1.88
CA LEU A 7 8.91 -8.60 2.57
C LEU A 7 9.55 -8.42 3.95
N SER A 8 10.02 -7.21 4.22
CA SER A 8 10.66 -6.81 5.48
C SER A 8 10.06 -5.49 5.97
N TYR A 9 10.37 -5.10 7.20
CA TYR A 9 9.85 -3.88 7.82
C TYR A 9 11.01 -2.97 8.21
N LEU A 10 10.77 -1.66 8.18
CA LEU A 10 11.78 -0.66 8.56
C LEU A 10 12.23 -0.82 10.01
N ASP A 11 11.29 -1.11 10.90
CA ASP A 11 11.54 -1.27 12.32
C ASP A 11 10.66 -2.38 12.95
N VAL A 12 11.00 -2.77 14.17
CA VAL A 12 10.35 -3.86 14.92
C VAL A 12 8.93 -3.49 15.34
N GLU A 13 8.66 -2.21 15.62
CA GLU A 13 7.33 -1.75 16.03
C GLU A 13 6.34 -1.82 14.86
N LEU A 14 6.79 -1.45 13.66
CA LEU A 14 6.04 -1.58 12.42
C LEU A 14 5.82 -3.06 12.08
N ALA A 15 6.84 -3.89 12.21
CA ALA A 15 6.71 -5.34 12.02
C ALA A 15 5.64 -5.93 12.96
N ARG A 16 5.68 -5.59 14.25
CA ARG A 16 4.67 -6.03 15.22
C ARG A 16 3.28 -5.51 14.87
N SER A 17 3.17 -4.22 14.58
CA SER A 17 1.90 -3.58 14.23
C SER A 17 1.28 -4.17 12.95
N CYS A 18 2.09 -4.74 12.05
CA CYS A 18 1.60 -5.42 10.85
C CYS A 18 1.28 -6.90 11.06
N ASN A 19 2.05 -7.61 11.89
CA ASN A 19 1.94 -9.07 12.05
C ASN A 19 1.06 -9.52 13.23
N ASP A 20 0.88 -8.69 14.24
CA ASP A 20 0.01 -8.99 15.40
C ASP A 20 -1.39 -8.42 15.15
N ASP A 21 -2.39 -9.30 15.06
CA ASP A 21 -3.78 -8.94 14.77
C ASP A 21 -4.35 -7.94 15.80
N ALA A 22 -4.07 -8.16 17.09
CA ALA A 22 -4.59 -7.31 18.16
C ALA A 22 -3.92 -5.93 18.17
N LEU A 23 -2.60 -5.87 17.96
CA LEU A 23 -1.89 -4.59 17.84
C LEU A 23 -2.28 -3.84 16.56
N ARG A 24 -2.47 -4.55 15.44
CA ARG A 24 -2.90 -3.95 14.18
C ARG A 24 -4.28 -3.32 14.31
N GLU A 25 -5.24 -4.02 14.91
CA GLU A 25 -6.57 -3.47 15.18
C GLU A 25 -6.54 -2.29 16.15
N ARG A 26 -5.73 -2.34 17.20
CA ARG A 26 -5.57 -1.22 18.14
C ARG A 26 -4.95 0.02 17.50
N ARG A 27 -3.97 -0.17 16.62
CA ARG A 27 -3.23 0.94 15.99
C ARG A 27 -3.98 1.56 14.82
N PHE A 28 -4.64 0.75 14.00
CA PHE A 28 -5.23 1.17 12.74
C PHE A 28 -6.76 1.13 12.72
N GLY A 29 -7.39 0.49 13.70
CA GLY A 29 -8.82 0.19 13.70
C GLY A 29 -9.16 -1.07 12.89
N ALA A 30 -10.33 -1.64 13.17
CA ALA A 30 -10.75 -2.92 12.58
C ALA A 30 -10.83 -2.88 11.04
N ALA A 31 -11.37 -1.80 10.46
CA ALA A 31 -11.55 -1.67 9.02
C ALA A 31 -10.21 -1.63 8.26
N LEU A 32 -9.28 -0.78 8.70
CA LEU A 32 -7.96 -0.67 8.09
C LEU A 32 -7.11 -1.92 8.38
N SER A 33 -7.22 -2.52 9.57
CA SER A 33 -6.52 -3.77 9.91
C SER A 33 -6.88 -4.92 8.96
N ALA A 34 -8.17 -5.07 8.62
CA ALA A 34 -8.62 -6.10 7.68
C ALA A 34 -8.06 -5.87 6.27
N VAL A 35 -8.06 -4.64 5.78
CA VAL A 35 -7.51 -4.30 4.45
C VAL A 35 -6.00 -4.46 4.42
N LEU A 36 -5.30 -3.99 5.47
CA LEU A 36 -3.86 -4.11 5.61
C LEU A 36 -3.43 -5.58 5.61
N ARG A 37 -4.09 -6.43 6.41
CA ARG A 37 -3.83 -7.87 6.44
C ARG A 37 -3.99 -8.50 5.06
N ARG A 38 -5.09 -8.19 4.36
CA ARG A 38 -5.33 -8.70 3.01
C ARG A 38 -4.22 -8.27 2.05
N ARG A 39 -3.82 -7.00 2.09
CA ARG A 39 -2.78 -6.45 1.20
C ARG A 39 -1.41 -7.05 1.49
N LEU A 40 -1.04 -7.23 2.75
CA LEU A 40 0.19 -7.92 3.14
C LEU A 40 0.20 -9.37 2.64
N ALA A 41 -0.93 -10.08 2.74
CA ALA A 41 -1.05 -11.44 2.20
C ALA A 41 -0.96 -11.47 0.66
N GLU A 42 -1.55 -10.49 -0.04
CA GLU A 42 -1.42 -10.35 -1.49
C GLU A 42 0.04 -10.07 -1.90
N ILE A 43 0.78 -9.25 -1.14
CA ILE A 43 2.20 -8.97 -1.36
C ILE A 43 3.06 -10.21 -1.09
N ASP A 44 2.79 -10.94 0.00
CA ASP A 44 3.48 -12.19 0.34
C ASP A 44 3.30 -13.25 -0.77
N ALA A 45 2.07 -13.40 -1.27
CA ALA A 45 1.75 -14.34 -2.33
C ALA A 45 2.24 -13.91 -3.72
N ALA A 46 2.61 -12.64 -3.91
CA ALA A 46 3.00 -12.12 -5.23
C ALA A 46 4.36 -12.66 -5.71
N ALA A 47 4.42 -13.01 -6.99
CA ALA A 47 5.66 -13.41 -7.63
C ALA A 47 6.62 -12.24 -7.90
N HIS A 48 6.10 -11.02 -8.07
CA HIS A 48 6.90 -9.79 -8.25
C HIS A 48 6.01 -8.57 -7.98
N LEU A 49 6.61 -7.41 -7.71
CA LEU A 49 5.86 -6.17 -7.46
C LEU A 49 4.92 -5.82 -8.63
N ALA A 50 5.29 -6.13 -9.88
CA ALA A 50 4.41 -5.84 -11.02
C ALA A 50 3.07 -6.61 -10.96
N ALA A 51 2.99 -7.74 -10.24
CA ALA A 51 1.72 -8.44 -10.04
C ALA A 51 0.74 -7.62 -9.19
N LEU A 52 1.26 -6.78 -8.28
CA LEU A 52 0.45 -5.84 -7.51
C LEU A 52 -0.04 -4.67 -8.35
N ALA A 53 0.71 -4.27 -9.38
CA ALA A 53 0.24 -3.25 -10.34
C ALA A 53 -0.99 -3.73 -11.11
N CYS A 54 -1.13 -5.04 -11.33
CA CYS A 54 -2.30 -5.64 -11.93
C CYS A 54 -3.52 -5.71 -10.99
N LEU A 55 -3.36 -5.44 -9.69
CA LEU A 55 -4.47 -5.40 -8.73
C LEU A 55 -5.08 -3.99 -8.70
N PRO A 56 -6.29 -3.78 -9.27
CA PRO A 56 -6.88 -2.44 -9.36
C PRO A 56 -7.11 -1.78 -8.00
N ALA A 57 -7.30 -2.62 -6.97
CA ALA A 57 -7.54 -2.18 -5.61
C ALA A 57 -6.25 -1.88 -4.81
N ALA A 58 -5.08 -2.32 -5.30
CA ALA A 58 -3.78 -2.03 -4.69
C ALA A 58 -3.18 -0.72 -5.22
N ARG A 59 -3.57 -0.28 -6.43
CA ARG A 59 -3.15 0.99 -7.05
C ARG A 59 -1.67 1.32 -6.82
N LEU A 60 -0.78 0.38 -7.17
CA LEU A 60 0.65 0.56 -7.00
C LEU A 60 1.11 1.82 -7.76
N ARG A 61 1.61 2.82 -7.03
CA ARG A 61 2.02 4.11 -7.58
C ARG A 61 3.36 4.56 -6.98
N PRO A 62 4.24 5.22 -7.75
CA PRO A 62 5.42 5.84 -7.17
C PRO A 62 5.01 7.01 -6.27
N CYS A 63 5.71 7.18 -5.15
CA CYS A 63 5.54 8.35 -4.30
C CYS A 63 6.07 9.60 -5.03
N PRO A 64 5.32 10.71 -5.05
CA PRO A 64 5.72 11.92 -5.76
C PRO A 64 6.88 12.68 -5.06
N ASP A 65 7.26 12.28 -3.85
CA ASP A 65 8.31 12.94 -3.05
C ASP A 65 9.75 12.73 -3.59
N GLY A 66 9.91 11.98 -4.68
CA GLY A 66 11.19 11.73 -5.32
C GLY A 66 12.11 10.78 -4.54
N ARG A 67 11.65 10.19 -3.43
CA ARG A 67 12.48 9.31 -2.57
C ARG A 67 12.53 7.86 -3.06
N GLY A 68 11.92 7.55 -4.20
CA GLY A 68 11.84 6.19 -4.73
C GLY A 68 10.93 5.27 -3.90
N LEU A 69 10.04 5.84 -3.08
CA LEU A 69 9.02 5.09 -2.36
C LEU A 69 7.90 4.66 -3.34
N LEU A 70 7.25 3.57 -2.98
CA LEU A 70 6.09 3.00 -3.65
C LEU A 70 4.92 3.03 -2.68
N LEU A 71 3.76 3.43 -3.17
CA LEU A 71 2.53 3.49 -2.40
C LEU A 71 1.60 2.38 -2.89
N VAL A 72 1.08 1.60 -1.96
CA VAL A 72 0.02 0.62 -2.18
C VAL A 72 -1.22 1.07 -1.44
N SER A 73 -2.29 1.31 -2.15
CA SER A 73 -3.55 1.77 -1.58
C SER A 73 -4.20 0.70 -0.69
N LEU A 74 -4.55 1.12 0.51
CA LEU A 74 -5.39 0.39 1.46
C LEU A 74 -6.86 0.88 1.35
N GLY A 75 -7.25 1.40 0.18
CA GLY A 75 -8.58 1.96 -0.07
C GLY A 75 -8.72 3.39 0.46
N PRO A 76 -9.89 3.78 0.99
CA PRO A 76 -10.15 5.15 1.46
C PRO A 76 -9.51 5.48 2.81
N TYR A 77 -8.73 4.55 3.38
CA TYR A 77 -8.25 4.64 4.75
C TYR A 77 -6.80 5.11 4.83
N ALA A 78 -5.94 4.56 3.98
CA ALA A 78 -4.49 4.73 4.09
C ALA A 78 -3.76 4.25 2.83
N ASP A 79 -2.48 4.61 2.75
CA ASP A 79 -1.51 4.02 1.84
C ASP A 79 -0.42 3.29 2.63
N LEU A 80 -0.02 2.13 2.11
CA LEU A 80 1.13 1.38 2.57
C LEU A 80 2.37 1.88 1.81
N HIS A 81 3.35 2.37 2.54
CA HIS A 81 4.60 2.88 1.96
C HIS A 81 5.64 1.75 1.94
N LEU A 82 6.15 1.49 0.75
CA LEU A 82 7.13 0.45 0.46
C LEU A 82 8.35 1.06 -0.19
N ARG A 83 9.53 0.49 0.03
CA ARG A 83 10.72 0.78 -0.78
C ARG A 83 11.40 -0.50 -1.25
N PRO A 84 12.01 -0.52 -2.44
CA PRO A 84 12.91 -1.60 -2.80
C PRO A 84 14.07 -1.68 -1.79
N ARG A 85 14.45 -2.91 -1.41
CA ARG A 85 15.62 -3.13 -0.54
C ARG A 85 16.94 -2.94 -1.28
N ALA A 86 16.95 -3.18 -2.59
CA ALA A 86 18.15 -3.05 -3.43
C ALA A 86 18.57 -1.58 -3.56
N ASP A 87 19.87 -1.32 -3.43
CA ASP A 87 20.50 -0.01 -3.63
C ASP A 87 21.74 -0.16 -4.54
N PRO A 88 21.73 0.35 -5.79
CA PRO A 88 20.62 1.07 -6.41
C PRO A 88 19.45 0.13 -6.78
N PRO A 89 18.21 0.63 -6.77
CA PRO A 89 17.06 -0.19 -7.14
C PRO A 89 17.09 -0.54 -8.63
N PRO A 90 16.53 -1.69 -9.04
CA PRO A 90 16.52 -2.11 -10.44
C PRO A 90 15.69 -1.11 -11.25
N ARG A 91 16.27 -0.60 -12.34
CA ARG A 91 15.63 0.37 -13.22
C ARG A 91 15.47 -0.21 -14.62
N LEU A 92 14.37 0.17 -15.25
CA LEU A 92 14.14 -0.04 -16.67
C LEU A 92 15.06 0.90 -17.48
N THR A 93 15.17 0.63 -18.78
CA THR A 93 15.97 1.42 -19.73
C THR A 93 15.50 2.87 -19.83
N ASP A 94 14.25 3.15 -19.47
CA ASP A 94 13.65 4.49 -19.41
C ASP A 94 13.93 5.24 -18.08
N GLY A 95 14.69 4.62 -17.17
CA GLY A 95 15.04 5.18 -15.87
C GLY A 95 13.99 5.00 -14.77
N ARG A 96 12.80 4.44 -15.09
CA ARG A 96 11.76 4.10 -14.11
C ARG A 96 12.14 2.86 -13.32
N LEU A 97 11.48 2.65 -12.18
CA LEU A 97 11.69 1.46 -11.37
C LEU A 97 11.18 0.19 -12.09
N ASP A 98 12.01 -0.84 -12.17
CA ASP A 98 11.62 -2.15 -12.69
C ASP A 98 10.90 -2.96 -11.61
N TYR A 99 9.57 -2.88 -11.59
CA TYR A 99 8.73 -3.65 -10.67
C TYR A 99 8.84 -5.18 -10.84
N ALA A 100 9.26 -5.69 -12.00
CA ALA A 100 9.46 -7.12 -12.20
C ALA A 100 10.81 -7.58 -11.62
N GLY A 101 11.82 -6.71 -11.67
CA GLY A 101 13.15 -6.93 -11.12
C GLY A 101 13.26 -6.78 -9.61
N VAL A 102 12.32 -6.11 -8.94
CA VAL A 102 12.34 -5.98 -7.47
C VAL A 102 12.02 -7.32 -6.79
N ARG A 103 13.02 -7.90 -6.13
CA ARG A 103 12.91 -9.14 -5.36
C ARG A 103 12.73 -8.96 -3.87
N ALA A 104 12.90 -7.75 -3.35
CA ALA A 104 12.77 -7.49 -1.93
C ALA A 104 12.25 -6.08 -1.69
N VAL A 105 11.27 -5.97 -0.79
CA VAL A 105 10.65 -4.70 -0.37
C VAL A 105 10.71 -4.55 1.14
N ILE A 106 10.84 -3.31 1.57
CA ILE A 106 10.79 -2.90 2.96
C ILE A 106 9.54 -2.06 3.12
N VAL A 107 8.64 -2.46 4.01
CA VAL A 107 7.54 -1.62 4.49
C VAL A 107 8.15 -0.53 5.35
N THR A 108 8.02 0.72 4.92
CA THR A 108 8.57 1.87 5.64
C THR A 108 7.55 2.52 6.54
N ASP A 109 6.28 2.51 6.15
CA ASP A 109 5.24 3.16 6.91
C ASP A 109 3.83 2.74 6.48
N VAL A 110 2.85 3.01 7.33
CA VAL A 110 1.42 2.97 7.02
C VAL A 110 0.85 4.34 7.37
N GLN A 111 0.73 5.19 6.36
CA GLN A 111 0.23 6.54 6.56
C GLN A 111 -1.22 6.61 6.09
N PRO A 112 -2.12 7.25 6.85
CA PRO A 112 -3.42 7.63 6.31
C PRO A 112 -3.15 8.43 5.04
N GLU A 113 -3.90 8.17 3.96
CA GLU A 113 -3.81 9.02 2.77
C GLU A 113 -4.04 10.44 3.30
N PRO A 114 -3.09 11.37 3.14
CA PRO A 114 -3.33 12.74 3.55
C PRO A 114 -4.61 13.12 2.81
N ALA A 115 -5.64 13.54 3.54
CA ALA A 115 -6.97 13.82 3.01
C ALA A 115 -6.88 14.92 1.94
N ALA A 116 -6.37 14.58 0.77
CA ALA A 116 -6.33 15.40 -0.41
C ALA A 116 -7.75 15.30 -0.95
N PHE A 117 -8.60 16.14 -0.35
CA PHE A 117 -9.97 16.38 -0.71
C PHE A 117 -10.90 15.18 -0.54
N SER A 118 -11.79 15.35 0.45
CA SER A 118 -13.18 14.91 0.34
C SER A 118 -13.81 15.51 -0.94
N SER A 119 -13.47 14.95 -2.10
CA SER A 119 -14.21 15.07 -3.34
C SER A 119 -15.09 13.83 -3.52
N ARG A 120 -15.80 13.46 -2.45
CA ARG A 120 -17.13 12.88 -2.65
C ARG A 120 -18.04 14.08 -2.90
N PRO A 121 -18.62 14.28 -4.10
CA PRO A 121 -19.84 15.06 -4.14
C PRO A 121 -20.83 14.34 -3.20
N ALA A 122 -21.39 15.08 -2.25
CA ALA A 122 -22.54 14.60 -1.49
C ALA A 122 -23.57 14.04 -2.49
N PRO A 123 -24.20 12.88 -2.21
CA PRO A 123 -25.22 12.37 -3.12
C PRO A 123 -26.33 13.41 -3.27
N LEU A 124 -26.44 13.98 -4.47
CA LEU A 124 -27.50 14.89 -4.88
C LEU A 124 -28.77 14.06 -5.15
N HIS A 125 -29.40 13.52 -4.11
CA HIS A 125 -30.78 13.06 -4.13
C HIS A 125 -31.33 13.32 -2.71
N ALA A 126 -32.38 14.11 -2.48
CA ALA A 126 -33.62 14.17 -3.24
C ALA A 126 -34.26 15.57 -3.22
N ARG A 127 -34.90 15.90 -4.34
CA ARG A 127 -35.96 16.90 -4.42
C ARG A 127 -37.21 16.43 -3.64
N ARG A 128 -38.07 17.41 -3.31
CA ARG A 128 -39.47 17.34 -2.83
C ARG A 128 -39.60 17.26 -1.31
N GLU A 129 -40.48 18.00 -0.62
CA GLU A 129 -41.78 18.58 -0.98
C GLU A 129 -42.15 19.74 -0.02
N ALA A 130 -43.15 20.54 -0.41
CA ALA A 130 -43.69 21.73 0.25
C ALA A 130 -44.42 21.43 1.58
N PRO A 131 -44.93 22.44 2.31
CA PRO A 131 -46.15 23.17 1.91
C PRO A 131 -46.01 24.69 1.81
#